data_AF-A0A8I1NSM1-F1
#
_entry.id   AF-A0A8I1NSM1-F1
#
_cell.length_a   1.000
_cell.length_b   1.000
_cell.length_c   1.000
_cell.angle_alpha   90.00
_cell.angle_beta   90.00
_cell.angle_gamma   90.00
#
_symmetry.space_group_name_H-M   'P 1'
#
loop_
_entity.id
_entity.type
_entity.pdbx_description
1 polymer ?
#
loop_
_entity_poly.entity_id
_entity_poly.type
_entity_poly.pdbx_seq_one_letter_code
_entity_poly.pdbx_strand_id
1 'polypeptide(L)'
;MTELAMRYFRGCTDTRIRRKNFFDFACKTYNGSNAVAFLLIEAYRKSGKKRHANFINDNYIKFQKVSEYAKDFPKYSLFMGDINVKDSKRTSIGDETSRQIGSVGLTWKDKIKKQNNALDIFRSVTKMSGTTQIHPDIFEPAQVDISSDLWSVMAPELQENNYGIFNPDSSYQPNSDISANLPKFRKILKENGFDGDEIGIY
;
A
#
# COMPACT_ATOMS: atom_id res chain seq x y z
N MET A 1 -3.05 21.65 5.93
CA MET A 1 -1.69 21.08 5.75
C MET A 1 -1.72 19.66 5.16
N THR A 2 -2.59 18.77 5.61
CA THR A 2 -2.60 17.35 5.23
C THR A 2 -2.85 17.08 3.73
N GLU A 3 -3.71 17.86 3.08
CA GLU A 3 -3.94 17.74 1.62
C GLU A 3 -2.75 18.25 0.78
N LEU A 4 -2.00 19.21 1.31
CA LEU A 4 -0.80 19.77 0.67
C LEU A 4 0.32 18.71 0.60
N ALA A 5 0.51 17.96 1.69
CA ALA A 5 1.50 16.88 1.76
C ALA A 5 1.22 15.78 0.72
N MET A 6 -0.05 15.34 0.61
CA MET A 6 -0.45 14.34 -0.37
C MET A 6 -0.23 14.83 -1.82
N ARG A 7 -0.59 16.07 -2.13
CA ARG A 7 -0.35 16.68 -3.46
C ARG A 7 1.13 16.79 -3.78
N TYR A 8 1.95 17.20 -2.81
CA TYR A 8 3.40 17.26 -2.96
C TYR A 8 3.99 15.89 -3.30
N PHE A 9 3.71 14.86 -2.50
CA PHE A 9 4.27 13.54 -2.74
C PHE A 9 3.78 12.92 -4.04
N ARG A 10 2.55 13.20 -4.48
CA ARG A 10 2.09 12.83 -5.83
C ARG A 10 2.93 13.48 -6.93
N GLY A 11 3.27 14.77 -6.78
CA GLY A 11 4.18 15.46 -7.69
C GLY A 11 5.59 14.88 -7.67
N CYS A 12 6.09 14.49 -6.49
CA CYS A 12 7.41 13.86 -6.34
C CYS A 12 7.44 12.38 -6.73
N THR A 13 6.33 11.78 -7.16
CA THR A 13 6.22 10.35 -7.52
C THR A 13 5.55 10.14 -8.89
N ASP A 14 5.54 11.18 -9.72
CA ASP A 14 4.92 11.20 -11.03
C ASP A 14 5.60 10.26 -12.05
N THR A 15 6.93 10.15 -12.01
CA THR A 15 7.71 9.25 -12.87
C THR A 15 8.19 7.99 -12.15
N ARG A 16 8.52 6.95 -12.93
CA ARG A 16 9.09 5.68 -12.41
C ARG A 16 10.37 5.91 -11.61
N ILE A 17 11.26 6.77 -12.09
CA ILE A 17 12.54 7.06 -11.44
C ILE A 17 12.31 7.81 -10.14
N ARG A 18 11.43 8.80 -10.13
CA ARG A 18 11.11 9.58 -8.93
C ARG A 18 10.41 8.73 -7.84
N ARG A 19 9.56 7.78 -8.24
CA ARG A 19 9.02 6.77 -7.31
C ARG A 19 10.12 5.94 -6.64
N LYS A 20 11.12 5.52 -7.42
CA LYS A 20 12.29 4.82 -6.87
C LYS A 20 13.08 5.70 -5.90
N ASN A 21 13.38 6.93 -6.30
CA ASN A 21 14.12 7.84 -5.44
C ASN A 21 13.38 8.14 -4.13
N PHE A 22 12.05 8.29 -4.20
CA PHE A 22 11.19 8.41 -3.02
C PHE A 22 11.25 7.17 -2.11
N PHE A 23 11.10 5.97 -2.68
CA PHE A 23 11.21 4.72 -1.95
C PHE A 23 12.58 4.55 -1.28
N ASP A 24 13.67 4.77 -2.04
CA ASP A 24 15.03 4.62 -1.55
C ASP A 24 15.36 5.63 -0.45
N PHE A 25 14.93 6.88 -0.62
CA PHE A 25 15.09 7.91 0.42
C PHE A 25 14.34 7.51 1.69
N ALA A 26 13.08 7.10 1.57
CA ALA A 26 12.28 6.64 2.69
C ALA A 26 12.94 5.48 3.44
N CYS A 27 13.41 4.48 2.70
CA CYS A 27 14.05 3.30 3.25
C CYS A 27 15.46 3.56 3.79
N LYS A 28 16.09 4.68 3.41
CA LYS A 28 17.38 5.11 3.98
C LYS A 28 17.18 5.81 5.33
N THR A 29 16.17 6.67 5.45
CA THR A 29 16.01 7.60 6.56
C THR A 29 14.96 7.18 7.59
N TYR A 30 13.99 6.36 7.19
CA TYR A 30 12.76 6.08 7.95
C TYR A 30 12.27 4.64 7.76
N ASN A 31 11.20 4.27 8.50
CA ASN A 31 10.48 3.02 8.29
C ASN A 31 9.79 3.03 6.91
N GLY A 32 10.25 2.19 5.99
CA GLY A 32 9.76 2.14 4.60
C GLY A 32 8.27 1.85 4.45
N SER A 33 7.60 1.35 5.49
CA SER A 33 6.20 0.91 5.44
C SER A 33 5.21 1.99 4.99
N ASN A 34 5.36 3.24 5.44
CA ASN A 34 4.49 4.35 5.01
C ASN A 34 4.72 4.72 3.54
N ALA A 35 5.98 4.75 3.10
CA ALA A 35 6.32 5.05 1.71
C ALA A 35 5.83 3.95 0.76
N VAL A 36 6.01 2.68 1.15
CA VAL A 36 5.47 1.54 0.40
C VAL A 36 3.95 1.60 0.33
N ALA A 37 3.26 1.82 1.46
CA ALA A 37 1.81 1.95 1.49
C ALA A 37 1.31 3.08 0.58
N PHE A 38 1.96 4.25 0.62
CA PHE A 38 1.66 5.38 -0.26
C PHE A 38 1.75 4.98 -1.74
N LEU A 39 2.87 4.37 -2.15
CA LEU A 39 3.10 3.95 -3.54
C LEU A 39 2.10 2.88 -4.00
N LEU A 40 1.73 1.94 -3.13
CA LEU A 40 0.73 0.92 -3.43
C LEU A 40 -0.67 1.52 -3.58
N ILE A 41 -1.04 2.50 -2.75
CA ILE A 41 -2.32 3.23 -2.87
C ILE A 41 -2.38 4.00 -4.20
N GLU A 42 -1.31 4.68 -4.60
CA GLU A 42 -1.25 5.35 -5.92
C GLU A 42 -1.34 4.36 -7.09
N ALA A 43 -0.69 3.20 -6.98
CA ALA A 43 -0.80 2.14 -7.98
C ALA A 43 -2.23 1.53 -8.04
N TYR A 44 -2.89 1.38 -6.89
CA TYR A 44 -4.29 0.99 -6.82
C TYR A 44 -5.19 2.04 -7.46
N ARG A 45 -5.05 3.32 -7.12
CA ARG A 45 -5.85 4.44 -7.66
C ARG A 45 -5.84 4.46 -9.19
N LYS A 46 -4.68 4.18 -9.80
CA LYS A 46 -4.53 4.05 -11.27
C LYS A 46 -5.16 2.79 -11.85
N SER A 47 -5.15 1.68 -11.12
CA SER A 47 -5.51 0.36 -11.66
C SER A 47 -6.94 -0.09 -11.33
N GLY A 48 -7.53 0.37 -10.22
CA GLY A 48 -8.84 -0.06 -9.71
C GLY A 48 -8.93 -1.57 -9.38
N LYS A 49 -7.80 -2.29 -9.37
CA LYS A 49 -7.81 -3.76 -9.26
C LYS A 49 -8.21 -4.20 -7.85
N LYS A 50 -9.24 -5.03 -7.75
CA LYS A 50 -9.70 -5.66 -6.49
C LYS A 50 -8.58 -6.37 -5.71
N ARG A 51 -7.67 -7.05 -6.42
CA ARG A 51 -6.52 -7.73 -5.78
C ARG A 51 -5.58 -6.76 -5.08
N HIS A 52 -5.38 -5.56 -5.64
CA HIS A 52 -4.56 -4.53 -5.02
C HIS A 52 -5.25 -3.99 -3.76
N ALA A 53 -6.55 -3.71 -3.84
CA ALA A 53 -7.34 -3.28 -2.68
C ALA A 53 -7.31 -4.31 -1.54
N ASN A 54 -7.52 -5.60 -1.85
CA ASN A 54 -7.39 -6.69 -0.88
C ASN A 54 -6.02 -6.69 -0.20
N PHE A 55 -4.94 -6.62 -0.99
CA PHE A 55 -3.59 -6.65 -0.44
C PHE A 55 -3.30 -5.45 0.47
N ILE A 56 -3.67 -4.24 0.06
CA ILE A 56 -3.47 -3.02 0.86
C ILE A 56 -4.29 -3.10 2.16
N ASN A 57 -5.56 -3.50 2.05
CA ASN A 57 -6.45 -3.57 3.20
C ASN A 57 -5.97 -4.58 4.24
N ASP A 58 -5.57 -5.78 3.80
CA ASP A 58 -5.19 -6.87 4.70
C ASP A 58 -3.83 -6.63 5.38
N ASN A 59 -2.89 -6.00 4.68
CA ASN A 59 -1.50 -5.88 5.15
C ASN A 59 -1.17 -4.52 5.79
N TYR A 60 -1.84 -3.44 5.38
CA TYR A 60 -1.51 -2.09 5.85
C TYR A 60 -2.63 -1.46 6.67
N ILE A 61 -3.90 -1.61 6.26
CA ILE A 61 -5.02 -0.98 6.97
C ILE A 61 -5.44 -1.82 8.19
N LYS A 62 -5.92 -3.04 7.96
CA LYS A 62 -6.34 -3.98 9.01
C LYS A 62 -5.16 -4.66 9.70
N PHE A 63 -3.99 -4.66 9.06
CA PHE A 63 -2.76 -5.24 9.60
C PHE A 63 -2.92 -6.73 10.02
N GLN A 64 -3.79 -7.47 9.33
CA GLN A 64 -4.23 -8.82 9.70
C GLN A 64 -3.29 -9.94 9.21
N LYS A 65 -2.63 -9.76 8.06
CA LYS A 65 -1.82 -10.80 7.40
C LYS A 65 -0.31 -10.68 7.59
N VAL A 66 0.09 -9.69 8.36
CA VAL A 66 1.45 -9.40 8.79
C VAL A 66 2.15 -10.63 9.39
N SER A 67 1.40 -11.45 10.14
CA SER A 67 1.91 -12.69 10.75
C SER A 67 2.13 -13.85 9.75
N GLU A 68 1.46 -13.85 8.59
CA GLU A 68 1.63 -14.89 7.57
C GLU A 68 2.97 -14.74 6.86
N TYR A 69 3.36 -13.51 6.52
CA TYR A 69 4.65 -13.23 5.89
C TYR A 69 5.84 -13.33 6.85
N ALA A 70 5.61 -13.15 8.16
CA ALA A 70 6.67 -13.20 9.17
C ALA A 70 7.44 -14.55 9.20
N LYS A 71 6.80 -15.66 8.80
CA LYS A 71 7.41 -16.99 8.80
C LYS A 71 8.48 -17.17 7.73
N ASP A 72 8.16 -16.80 6.50
CA ASP A 72 9.05 -16.99 5.34
C ASP A 72 9.88 -15.73 5.01
N PHE A 73 9.49 -14.60 5.61
CA PHE A 73 10.11 -13.30 5.42
C PHE A 73 10.29 -12.57 6.77
N PRO A 74 11.25 -12.94 7.62
CA PRO A 74 11.40 -12.37 8.98
C PRO A 74 11.62 -10.84 9.02
N LYS A 75 12.11 -10.28 7.92
CA LYS A 75 12.35 -8.83 7.73
C LYS A 75 11.20 -8.13 6.97
N TYR A 76 10.02 -8.75 6.89
CA TYR A 76 8.86 -8.17 6.20
C TYR A 76 8.43 -6.83 6.79
N SER A 77 8.63 -6.62 8.09
CA SER A 77 8.27 -5.38 8.79
C SER A 77 9.03 -4.15 8.29
N LEU A 78 10.13 -4.34 7.54
CA LEU A 78 10.83 -3.27 6.86
C LEU A 78 10.00 -2.66 5.71
N PHE A 79 9.03 -3.40 5.17
CA PHE A 79 8.20 -3.03 4.02
C PHE A 79 6.70 -2.99 4.34
N MET A 80 6.25 -3.91 5.19
CA MET A 80 4.86 -4.15 5.58
C MET A 80 4.70 -4.08 7.10
N GLY A 81 5.40 -3.12 7.72
CA GLY A 81 5.25 -2.77 9.12
C GLY A 81 4.07 -1.83 9.35
N ASP A 82 3.90 -1.42 10.61
CA ASP A 82 2.79 -0.57 11.01
C ASP A 82 2.87 0.81 10.32
N ILE A 83 1.73 1.31 9.83
CA ILE A 83 1.62 2.60 9.14
C ILE A 83 1.04 3.68 10.06
N ASN A 84 1.29 4.95 9.74
CA ASN A 84 0.77 6.06 10.54
C ASN A 84 -0.72 6.31 10.25
N VAL A 85 -1.59 5.45 10.78
CA VAL A 85 -3.05 5.58 10.74
C VAL A 85 -3.59 5.17 12.11
N LYS A 86 -4.42 6.02 12.73
CA LYS A 86 -5.00 5.74 14.05
C LYS A 86 -5.93 4.53 14.01
N ASP A 87 -5.91 3.70 15.06
CA ASP A 87 -6.71 2.46 15.14
C ASP A 87 -8.21 2.66 14.90
N SER A 88 -8.80 3.71 15.47
CA SER A 88 -10.22 4.02 15.24
C SER A 88 -10.54 4.30 13.77
N LYS A 89 -9.62 4.92 13.03
CA LYS A 89 -9.74 5.12 11.58
C LYS A 89 -9.46 3.83 10.81
N ARG A 90 -8.49 3.01 11.24
CA ARG A 90 -8.17 1.72 10.60
C ARG A 90 -9.38 0.81 10.52
N THR A 91 -10.12 0.67 11.62
CA THR A 91 -11.33 -0.15 11.64
C THR A 91 -12.36 0.36 10.64
N SER A 92 -12.67 1.66 10.67
CA SER A 92 -13.65 2.26 9.76
C SER A 92 -13.25 2.14 8.28
N ILE A 93 -12.02 2.51 7.93
CA ILE A 93 -11.49 2.41 6.56
C ILE A 93 -11.44 0.95 6.12
N GLY A 94 -10.99 0.08 7.01
CA GLY A 94 -10.84 -1.34 6.73
C GLY A 94 -12.16 -2.03 6.45
N ASP A 95 -13.18 -1.77 7.26
CA ASP A 95 -14.50 -2.38 7.12
C ASP A 95 -15.25 -1.83 5.90
N GLU A 96 -15.16 -0.53 5.66
CA GLU A 96 -15.68 0.08 4.43
C GLU A 96 -15.01 -0.51 3.19
N THR A 97 -13.69 -0.70 3.24
CA THR A 97 -12.94 -1.34 2.16
C THR A 97 -13.35 -2.78 1.94
N SER A 98 -13.47 -3.57 3.01
CA SER A 98 -13.96 -4.94 2.94
C SER A 98 -15.38 -5.00 2.34
N ARG A 99 -16.25 -4.06 2.69
CA ARG A 99 -17.62 -3.96 2.15
C ARG A 99 -17.61 -3.70 0.65
N GLN A 100 -16.83 -2.74 0.17
CA GLN A 100 -16.74 -2.44 -1.27
C GLN A 100 -16.05 -3.57 -2.07
N ILE A 101 -15.03 -4.20 -1.50
CA ILE A 101 -14.43 -5.40 -2.10
C ILE A 101 -15.45 -6.54 -2.21
N GLY A 102 -16.29 -6.70 -1.19
CA GLY A 102 -17.34 -7.72 -1.13
C GLY A 102 -18.51 -7.47 -2.07
N SER A 103 -18.81 -6.20 -2.37
CA SER A 103 -19.86 -5.82 -3.33
C SER A 103 -19.44 -5.98 -4.79
N VAL A 104 -18.13 -5.88 -5.10
CA VAL A 104 -17.58 -6.21 -6.41
C VAL A 104 -17.48 -7.72 -6.55
N GLY A 105 -18.04 -8.29 -7.62
CA GLY A 105 -18.19 -9.73 -7.84
C GLY A 105 -16.97 -10.59 -7.46
N LEU A 106 -17.23 -11.83 -7.02
CA LEU A 106 -16.20 -12.78 -6.58
C LEU A 106 -15.15 -12.99 -7.68
N THR A 107 -13.87 -12.71 -7.40
CA THR A 107 -12.78 -13.09 -8.30
C THR A 107 -12.63 -14.62 -8.30
N TRP A 108 -12.00 -15.20 -9.33
CA TRP A 108 -11.78 -16.65 -9.42
C TRP A 108 -11.05 -17.23 -8.18
N LYS A 109 -10.16 -16.46 -7.54
CA LYS A 109 -9.52 -16.85 -6.27
C LYS A 109 -10.49 -16.83 -5.09
N ASP A 110 -11.42 -15.88 -5.05
CA ASP A 110 -12.48 -15.84 -4.02
C ASP A 110 -13.42 -17.03 -4.17
N LYS A 111 -13.69 -17.47 -5.40
CA LYS A 111 -14.46 -18.70 -5.68
C LYS A 111 -13.77 -19.95 -5.13
N ILE A 112 -12.44 -20.09 -5.32
CA ILE A 112 -11.67 -21.24 -4.83
C ILE A 112 -11.59 -21.27 -3.30
N LYS A 113 -11.37 -20.12 -2.63
CA LYS A 113 -11.38 -20.06 -1.16
C LYS A 113 -12.76 -20.34 -0.55
N LYS A 114 -13.85 -19.91 -1.20
CA LYS A 114 -15.21 -20.24 -0.77
C LYS A 114 -15.57 -21.72 -0.97
N GLN A 115 -15.06 -22.34 -2.04
CA GLN A 115 -15.31 -23.76 -2.32
C GLN A 115 -14.74 -24.70 -1.25
N ASN A 116 -13.67 -24.31 -0.56
CA ASN A 116 -13.09 -25.13 0.51
C ASN A 116 -13.86 -25.04 1.85
N ASN A 117 -14.84 -24.13 2.00
CA ASN A 117 -15.46 -23.84 3.30
C ASN A 117 -17.00 -23.93 3.38
N ALA A 118 -17.78 -24.22 2.32
CA ALA A 118 -19.21 -24.46 2.50
C ALA A 118 -19.92 -25.21 1.36
N LEU A 119 -20.75 -26.16 1.78
CA LEU A 119 -21.70 -27.02 1.08
C LEU A 119 -22.97 -26.30 0.57
N ASP A 120 -22.94 -24.99 0.29
CA ASP A 120 -24.11 -24.22 -0.15
C ASP A 120 -23.89 -23.58 -1.52
N ILE A 121 -24.21 -24.32 -2.59
CA ILE A 121 -24.04 -23.88 -4.00
C ILE A 121 -25.36 -23.46 -4.67
N PHE A 122 -26.52 -23.47 -3.99
CA PHE A 122 -27.80 -23.11 -4.63
C PHE A 122 -28.66 -22.11 -3.84
N ARG A 123 -28.13 -20.93 -3.52
CA ARG A 123 -28.98 -19.77 -3.21
C ARG A 123 -28.65 -18.56 -4.09
N SER A 124 -29.60 -18.31 -4.98
CA SER A 124 -29.88 -17.11 -5.78
C SER A 124 -28.67 -16.33 -6.28
N VAL A 125 -28.41 -16.49 -7.58
CA VAL A 125 -27.78 -15.46 -8.42
C VAL A 125 -28.75 -14.27 -8.51
N THR A 126 -28.92 -13.54 -7.42
CA THR A 126 -29.42 -12.17 -7.49
C THR A 126 -28.29 -11.41 -8.16
N LYS A 127 -28.48 -11.04 -9.43
CA LYS A 127 -27.66 -10.04 -10.12
C LYS A 127 -27.66 -8.79 -9.23
N MET A 128 -26.68 -8.66 -8.34
CA MET A 128 -26.41 -7.40 -7.69
C MET A 128 -25.97 -6.46 -8.80
N SER A 129 -26.92 -5.63 -9.26
CA SER A 129 -26.64 -4.41 -10.01
C SER A 129 -25.96 -3.44 -9.05
N GLY A 130 -24.73 -3.78 -8.68
CA GLY A 130 -23.85 -2.97 -7.86
C GLY A 130 -22.67 -2.55 -8.72
N THR A 131 -22.21 -1.32 -8.50
CA THR A 131 -20.99 -0.74 -9.06
C THR A 131 -19.91 -1.82 -9.20
N THR A 132 -19.50 -2.11 -10.43
CA THR A 132 -18.52 -3.17 -10.74
C THR A 132 -17.08 -2.80 -10.36
N GLN A 133 -16.91 -1.62 -9.76
CA GLN A 133 -15.62 -1.01 -9.47
C GLN A 133 -15.59 -0.51 -8.03
N ILE A 134 -14.50 -0.83 -7.34
CA ILE A 134 -14.18 -0.30 -6.02
C ILE A 134 -13.78 1.16 -6.22
N HIS A 135 -14.20 2.05 -5.32
CA HIS A 135 -13.86 3.46 -5.46
C HIS A 135 -12.32 3.65 -5.45
N PRO A 136 -11.75 4.40 -6.41
CA PRO A 136 -10.29 4.58 -6.49
C PRO A 136 -9.71 5.30 -5.27
N ASP A 137 -10.53 6.09 -4.58
CA ASP A 137 -10.12 6.90 -3.42
C ASP A 137 -10.48 6.27 -2.06
N ILE A 138 -10.80 4.97 -2.03
CA ILE A 138 -11.22 4.28 -0.79
C ILE A 138 -10.17 4.35 0.34
N PHE A 139 -8.89 4.47 -0.02
CA PHE A 139 -7.78 4.62 0.92
C PHE A 139 -7.33 6.06 1.13
N GLU A 140 -8.00 7.06 0.53
CA GLU A 140 -7.62 8.46 0.67
C GLU A 140 -7.53 8.91 2.15
N PRO A 141 -8.45 8.54 3.05
CA PRO A 141 -8.31 8.90 4.46
C PRO A 141 -7.05 8.35 5.12
N ALA A 142 -6.63 7.12 4.76
CA ALA A 142 -5.37 6.55 5.24
C ALA A 142 -4.17 7.25 4.59
N GLN A 143 -4.24 7.51 3.29
CA GLN A 143 -3.20 8.17 2.53
C GLN A 143 -2.90 9.58 3.05
N VAL A 144 -3.90 10.29 3.54
CA VAL A 144 -3.75 11.60 4.20
C VAL A 144 -2.87 11.50 5.45
N ASP A 145 -3.15 10.54 6.34
CA ASP A 145 -2.37 10.36 7.58
C ASP A 145 -0.94 9.86 7.28
N ILE A 146 -0.80 8.95 6.31
CA ILE A 146 0.50 8.47 5.80
C ILE A 146 1.32 9.62 5.21
N SER A 147 0.70 10.47 4.39
CA SER A 147 1.38 11.62 3.76
C SER A 147 1.79 12.65 4.80
N SER A 148 1.00 12.84 5.85
CA SER A 148 1.35 13.74 6.96
C SER A 148 2.59 13.27 7.71
N ASP A 149 2.74 11.96 7.90
CA ASP A 149 3.92 11.36 8.53
C ASP A 149 5.16 11.46 7.64
N LEU A 150 5.01 11.16 6.36
CA LEU A 150 6.10 11.35 5.40
C LEU A 150 6.53 12.81 5.32
N TRP A 151 5.59 13.76 5.40
CA TRP A 151 5.90 15.18 5.41
C TRP A 151 6.71 15.59 6.65
N SER A 152 6.39 15.06 7.84
CA SER A 152 7.13 15.38 9.07
C SER A 152 8.59 14.90 9.06
N VAL A 153 8.95 14.02 8.12
CA VAL A 153 10.31 13.51 7.95
C VAL A 153 11.00 14.09 6.71
N MET A 154 10.27 14.31 5.61
CA MET A 154 10.83 14.56 4.28
C MET A 154 10.57 15.97 3.73
N ALA A 155 9.80 16.81 4.42
CA ALA A 155 9.43 18.12 3.90
C ALA A 155 10.67 19.01 3.66
N PRO A 156 10.69 19.79 2.56
CA PRO A 156 11.81 20.70 2.23
C PRO A 156 12.11 21.75 3.30
N GLU A 157 11.10 22.10 4.09
CA GLU A 157 11.16 23.11 5.15
C GLU A 157 11.88 22.59 6.41
N LEU A 158 12.11 21.27 6.51
CA LEU A 158 12.75 20.62 7.65
C LEU A 158 14.28 20.59 7.53
N GLN A 159 14.89 21.71 7.13
CA GLN A 159 16.33 21.83 6.86
C GLN A 159 17.23 21.41 8.06
N GLU A 160 16.67 21.33 9.27
CA GLU A 160 17.36 20.95 10.51
C GLU A 160 17.23 19.45 10.87
N ASN A 161 16.56 18.62 10.07
CA ASN A 161 16.43 17.20 10.37
C ASN A 161 17.69 16.43 9.94
N ASN A 162 18.18 15.54 10.82
CA ASN A 162 19.35 14.65 10.59
C ASN A 162 19.25 13.74 9.35
N TYR A 163 18.13 13.75 8.65
CA TYR A 163 17.79 12.88 7.52
C TYR A 163 18.01 13.54 6.15
N GLY A 164 18.20 14.86 6.10
CA GLY A 164 18.36 15.64 4.88
C GLY A 164 17.04 15.96 4.15
N ILE A 165 17.11 16.80 3.11
CA ILE A 165 15.95 17.18 2.30
C ILE A 165 15.75 16.18 1.17
N PHE A 166 14.53 15.66 1.02
CA PHE A 166 14.19 14.83 -0.12
C PHE A 166 14.14 15.66 -1.40
N ASN A 167 14.92 15.26 -2.41
CA ASN A 167 14.87 15.78 -3.76
C ASN A 167 14.47 14.64 -4.70
N PRO A 168 13.32 14.72 -5.41
CA PRO A 168 12.84 13.64 -6.27
C PRO A 168 13.79 13.30 -7.43
N ASP A 169 14.63 14.24 -7.86
CA ASP A 169 15.56 14.07 -8.98
C ASP A 169 16.96 13.59 -8.54
N SER A 170 17.20 13.49 -7.23
CA SER A 170 18.43 12.93 -6.66
C SER A 170 18.39 11.40 -6.62
N SER A 171 19.56 10.77 -6.71
CA SER A 171 19.70 9.33 -6.52
C SER A 171 19.98 8.98 -5.06
N TYR A 172 19.30 7.95 -4.57
CA TYR A 172 19.47 7.44 -3.21
C TYR A 172 19.77 5.95 -3.23
N GLN A 173 20.32 5.47 -2.12
CA GLN A 173 20.51 4.05 -1.86
C GLN A 173 19.76 3.71 -0.58
N PRO A 174 18.87 2.70 -0.60
CA PRO A 174 18.21 2.26 0.62
C PRO A 174 19.22 1.61 1.56
N ASN A 175 18.84 1.40 2.82
CA ASN A 175 19.71 0.70 3.76
C ASN A 175 19.99 -0.75 3.31
N SER A 176 21.10 -1.33 3.77
CA SER A 176 21.55 -2.67 3.34
C SER A 176 20.54 -3.78 3.63
N ASP A 177 19.81 -3.66 4.74
CA ASP A 177 18.78 -4.63 5.14
C ASP A 177 17.59 -4.62 4.17
N ILE A 178 17.16 -3.44 3.72
CA ILE A 178 16.14 -3.28 2.68
C ILE A 178 16.66 -3.87 1.37
N SER A 179 17.87 -3.49 0.93
CA SER A 179 18.46 -3.99 -0.32
C SER A 179 18.53 -5.52 -0.36
N ALA A 180 18.95 -6.16 0.73
CA ALA A 180 19.05 -7.61 0.81
C ALA A 180 17.68 -8.32 0.76
N ASN A 181 16.61 -7.64 1.15
CA ASN A 181 15.27 -8.21 1.29
C ASN A 181 14.30 -7.77 0.18
N LEU A 182 14.68 -6.78 -0.63
CA LEU A 182 13.89 -6.25 -1.73
C LEU A 182 13.46 -7.32 -2.75
N PRO A 183 14.29 -8.30 -3.16
CA PRO A 183 13.86 -9.34 -4.09
C PRO A 183 12.69 -10.18 -3.56
N LYS A 184 12.70 -10.50 -2.25
CA LYS A 184 11.61 -11.24 -1.61
C LYS A 184 10.33 -10.42 -1.59
N PHE A 185 10.43 -9.14 -1.23
CA PHE A 185 9.27 -8.26 -1.23
C PHE A 185 8.68 -8.06 -2.64
N ARG A 186 9.53 -7.91 -3.67
CA ARG A 186 9.08 -7.83 -5.08
C ARG A 186 8.34 -9.08 -5.53
N LYS A 187 8.73 -10.26 -5.05
CA LYS A 187 7.98 -11.51 -5.29
C LYS A 187 6.57 -11.43 -4.71
N ILE A 188 6.42 -10.95 -3.48
CA ILE A 188 5.11 -10.74 -2.83
C ILE A 188 4.25 -9.74 -3.62
N LEU A 189 4.83 -8.62 -4.07
CA LEU A 189 4.14 -7.63 -4.89
C LEU A 189 3.62 -8.25 -6.20
N LYS A 190 4.49 -8.97 -6.92
CA LYS A 190 4.12 -9.68 -8.16
C LYS A 190 3.03 -10.72 -7.92
N GLU A 191 3.13 -11.48 -6.83
CA GLU A 191 2.10 -12.41 -6.36
C GLU A 191 0.82 -11.72 -5.92
N ASN A 192 0.76 -10.40 -5.83
CA ASN A 192 -0.45 -9.64 -5.56
C ASN A 192 -0.90 -8.76 -6.74
N GLY A 193 -0.27 -8.93 -7.90
CA GLY A 193 -0.63 -8.28 -9.15
C GLY A 193 -0.03 -6.88 -9.34
N PHE A 194 0.80 -6.44 -8.39
CA PHE A 194 1.58 -5.22 -8.51
C PHE A 194 2.81 -5.45 -9.38
N ASP A 195 3.15 -4.44 -10.18
CA ASP A 195 4.41 -4.39 -10.90
C ASP A 195 5.39 -3.52 -10.10
N GLY A 196 6.36 -4.16 -9.44
CA GLY A 196 7.33 -3.46 -8.60
C GLY A 196 8.14 -2.41 -9.36
N ASP A 197 8.41 -2.64 -10.65
CA ASP A 197 9.18 -1.73 -11.48
C ASP A 197 8.41 -0.44 -11.75
N GLU A 198 7.14 -0.57 -12.13
CA GLU A 198 6.24 0.56 -12.34
C GLU A 198 6.02 1.37 -11.07
N ILE A 199 6.00 0.72 -9.91
CA ILE A 199 5.76 1.34 -8.61
C ILE A 199 7.01 1.99 -8.03
N GLY A 200 8.20 1.72 -8.60
CA GLY A 200 9.47 2.27 -8.12
C GLY A 200 10.13 1.44 -7.00
N ILE A 201 9.76 0.18 -6.85
CA ILE A 201 10.29 -0.74 -5.84
C ILE A 201 11.14 -1.79 -6.57
N TYR A 202 12.34 -1.41 -7.02
CA TYR A 202 13.24 -2.24 -7.82
C TYR A 202 14.73 -2.02 -7.56
#